data_AF-A0A9X1PSH0-F1
#
_entry.id   AF-A0A9X1PSH0-F1
#
_cell.length_a   1.000
_cell.length_b   1.000
_cell.length_c   1.000
_cell.angle_alpha   90.00
_cell.angle_beta   90.00
_cell.angle_gamma   90.00
#
_symmetry.space_group_name_H-M   'P 1'
#
loop_
_entity.id
_entity.type
_entity.pdbx_description
1 polymer ?
#
loop_
_entity_poly.entity_id
_entity_poly.type
_entity_poly.pdbx_seq_one_letter_code
_entity_poly.pdbx_strand_id
1 'polypeptide(L)'
;MIVRKMLSVKAIYEFTGYHLWWLTGWMSLVAVLYHFTECRLMALPWLPLPLIGTAVAFYVGFKNNQSYDRLWEARKIWSEMTNSSRRLGTLARNTRSGELDVSDSVEVRRQIVFRHIAYIYQLRNQLLEPTPWEHVSLKGIFGLGKINRLRRARLAAIFENELQEAAGREYISEVESDQLKEYQNAAVQLLNLQTETIQKLYERKEITMIQQMQFQTAVNSFYDCQGNLERIKQSPLPRKYATFSFVFVCIFIFLLPFGIVGEFGKMGAAGVWLAIPVGAIIGWIFVAMEMTGDYSENPFEGLHNDTPMLSICREIEINMLQTIGEKDIPRPIQARGDTII
;
A
#
# COMPACT_ATOMS: atom_id res chain seq x y z
N MET A 1 5.95 2.03 -3.28
CA MET A 1 6.77 0.80 -3.25
C MET A 1 8.27 1.08 -3.26
N ILE A 2 9.02 0.40 -2.38
CA ILE A 2 10.48 0.44 -2.36
C ILE A 2 11.02 -0.52 -3.43
N VAL A 3 11.96 -0.05 -4.26
CA VAL A 3 12.50 -0.83 -5.41
C VAL A 3 13.92 -1.35 -5.13
N ARG A 4 14.64 -0.71 -4.22
CA ARG A 4 16.04 -1.06 -3.92
C ARG A 4 16.14 -2.37 -3.13
N LYS A 5 17.10 -3.23 -3.50
CA LYS A 5 17.37 -4.52 -2.84
C LYS A 5 17.77 -4.39 -1.36
N MET A 6 18.49 -3.34 -1.01
CA MET A 6 18.93 -3.05 0.36
C MET A 6 18.54 -1.63 0.72
N LEU A 7 17.85 -1.47 1.84
CA LEU A 7 17.52 -0.16 2.38
C LEU A 7 18.77 0.56 2.84
N SER A 8 18.85 1.87 2.58
CA SER A 8 19.92 2.69 3.14
C SER A 8 19.78 2.80 4.66
N VAL A 9 20.91 2.94 5.36
CA VAL A 9 20.90 3.15 6.83
C VAL A 9 20.07 4.38 7.21
N LYS A 10 20.09 5.42 6.37
CA LYS A 10 19.25 6.61 6.53
C LYS A 10 17.76 6.28 6.47
N ALA A 11 17.32 5.48 5.51
CA ALA A 11 15.91 5.08 5.39
C ALA A 11 15.44 4.23 6.57
N ILE A 12 16.28 3.29 7.04
CA ILE A 12 15.99 2.50 8.25
C ILE A 12 15.84 3.42 9.47
N TYR A 13 16.75 4.38 9.62
CA TYR A 13 16.72 5.34 10.73
C TYR A 13 15.50 6.28 10.67
N GLU A 14 15.11 6.75 9.49
CA GLU A 14 13.91 7.59 9.32
C GLU A 14 12.61 6.83 9.60
N PHE A 15 12.60 5.52 9.42
CA PHE A 15 11.44 4.66 9.68
C PHE A 15 11.32 4.27 11.17
N THR A 16 12.36 3.64 11.74
CA THR A 16 12.34 3.08 13.11
C THR A 16 13.43 3.63 14.03
N GLY A 17 14.39 4.41 13.52
CA GLY A 17 15.58 4.83 14.27
C GLY A 17 15.29 5.74 15.46
N TYR A 18 14.24 6.56 15.40
CA TYR A 18 13.84 7.38 16.55
C TYR A 18 13.46 6.53 17.77
N HIS A 19 13.05 5.27 17.58
CA HIS A 19 12.74 4.41 18.71
C HIS A 19 13.98 4.01 19.50
N LEU A 20 15.15 3.99 18.87
CA LEU A 20 16.40 3.65 19.54
C LEU A 20 16.69 4.63 20.69
N TRP A 21 16.36 5.92 20.54
CA TRP A 21 16.62 6.93 21.57
C TRP A 21 15.85 6.71 22.87
N TRP A 22 14.54 6.49 22.79
CA TRP A 22 13.76 6.26 24.02
C TRP A 22 14.02 4.87 24.59
N LEU A 23 14.31 3.86 23.74
CA LEU A 23 14.74 2.54 24.19
C LEU A 23 16.05 2.61 24.96
N THR A 24 17.05 3.32 24.42
CA THR A 24 18.30 3.58 25.14
C THR A 24 18.04 4.34 26.43
N GLY A 25 17.19 5.38 26.42
CA GLY A 25 16.82 6.11 27.63
C GLY A 25 16.17 5.21 28.70
N TRP A 26 15.25 4.32 28.29
CA TRP A 26 14.60 3.36 29.19
C TRP A 26 15.60 2.34 29.75
N MET A 27 16.46 1.77 28.91
CA MET A 27 17.53 0.86 29.33
C MET A 27 18.53 1.54 30.27
N SER A 28 18.93 2.78 29.97
CA SER A 28 19.83 3.57 30.81
C SER A 28 19.21 3.86 32.18
N LEU A 29 17.93 4.24 32.23
CA LEU A 29 17.24 4.47 33.49
C LEU A 29 17.29 3.24 34.40
N VAL A 30 16.94 2.07 33.88
CA VAL A 30 16.96 0.84 34.69
C VAL A 30 18.38 0.41 35.06
N ALA A 31 19.35 0.53 34.15
CA ALA A 31 20.74 0.20 34.42
C ALA A 31 21.35 1.09 35.52
N VAL A 32 21.07 2.39 35.48
CA VAL A 32 21.50 3.36 36.52
C VAL A 32 20.85 3.03 37.85
N LEU A 33 19.53 2.81 37.87
CA LEU A 33 18.81 2.43 39.09
C LEU A 33 19.40 1.15 39.70
N TYR A 34 19.64 0.12 38.89
CA TYR A 34 20.25 -1.12 39.35
C TYR A 34 21.65 -0.92 39.93
N HIS A 35 22.49 -0.11 39.27
CA HIS A 35 23.86 0.14 39.71
C HIS A 35 23.92 0.89 41.05
N PHE A 36 23.09 1.92 41.24
CA PHE A 36 23.18 2.78 42.43
C PHE A 36 22.34 2.30 43.62
N THR A 37 21.25 1.58 43.39
CA THR A 37 20.36 1.14 44.49
C THR A 37 20.71 -0.24 45.03
N GLU A 38 21.59 -0.98 44.36
CA GLU A 38 21.90 -2.40 44.61
C GLU A 38 20.63 -3.28 44.77
N CYS A 39 19.48 -2.80 44.30
CA CYS A 39 18.20 -3.48 44.46
C CYS A 39 18.16 -4.73 43.56
N ARG A 40 18.55 -5.86 44.13
CA ARG A 40 18.42 -7.19 43.49
C ARG A 40 16.98 -7.54 43.12
N LEU A 41 15.98 -6.87 43.72
CA LEU A 41 14.56 -7.03 43.39
C LEU A 41 14.20 -6.56 41.97
N MET A 42 15.03 -5.71 41.35
CA MET A 42 14.84 -5.27 39.96
C MET A 42 15.37 -6.29 38.93
N ALA A 43 16.16 -7.27 39.37
CA ALA A 43 16.60 -8.36 38.50
C ALA A 43 15.50 -9.44 38.46
N LEU A 44 14.61 -9.35 37.47
CA LEU A 44 13.70 -10.45 37.19
C LEU A 44 14.50 -11.72 36.89
N PRO A 45 13.98 -12.91 37.21
CA PRO A 45 14.59 -14.16 36.76
C PRO A 45 14.83 -14.10 35.25
N TRP A 46 16.00 -14.56 34.80
CA TRP A 46 16.36 -14.50 33.38
C TRP A 46 15.45 -15.37 32.51
N LEU A 47 15.14 -16.59 32.95
CA LEU A 47 14.46 -17.62 32.14
C LEU A 47 13.10 -17.16 31.53
N PRO A 48 12.22 -16.46 32.26
CA PRO A 48 10.99 -15.91 31.68
C PRO A 48 11.20 -14.98 30.49
N LEU A 49 12.29 -14.20 30.45
CA LEU A 49 12.47 -13.16 29.44
C LEU A 49 12.66 -13.74 28.02
N PRO A 50 13.59 -14.69 27.75
CA PRO A 50 13.68 -15.35 26.45
C PRO A 50 12.40 -16.12 26.07
N LEU A 51 11.69 -16.71 27.04
CA LEU A 51 10.44 -17.42 26.78
C LEU A 51 9.35 -16.46 26.27
N ILE A 52 9.15 -15.33 26.96
CA ILE A 52 8.24 -14.27 26.53
C ILE A 52 8.70 -13.71 25.19
N GLY A 53 9.98 -13.37 25.04
CA GLY A 53 10.52 -12.83 23.79
C GLY A 53 10.31 -13.76 22.60
N THR A 54 10.50 -15.06 22.79
CA THR A 54 10.24 -16.08 21.76
C THR A 54 8.75 -16.12 21.41
N ALA A 55 7.86 -16.16 22.40
CA ALA A 55 6.41 -16.15 22.17
C ALA A 55 5.95 -14.89 21.43
N VAL A 56 6.46 -13.71 21.82
CA VAL A 56 6.17 -12.44 21.14
C VAL A 56 6.72 -12.44 19.71
N ALA A 57 7.95 -12.93 19.50
CA ALA A 57 8.54 -13.00 18.16
C ALA A 57 7.73 -13.88 17.22
N PHE A 58 7.25 -15.04 17.70
CA PHE A 58 6.35 -15.89 16.93
C PHE A 58 5.03 -15.18 16.61
N TYR A 59 4.40 -14.56 17.60
CA TYR A 59 3.12 -13.87 17.41
C TYR A 59 3.23 -12.73 16.38
N VAL A 60 4.23 -11.85 16.53
CA VAL A 60 4.51 -10.76 15.59
C VAL A 60 4.87 -11.33 14.22
N GLY A 61 5.64 -12.41 14.14
CA GLY A 61 5.99 -13.08 12.89
C GLY A 61 4.76 -13.57 12.13
N PHE A 62 3.79 -14.20 12.81
CA PHE A 62 2.53 -14.59 12.21
C PHE A 62 1.72 -13.39 11.71
N LYS A 63 1.64 -12.31 12.51
CA LYS A 63 0.99 -11.06 12.08
C LYS A 63 1.64 -10.47 10.83
N ASN A 64 2.97 -10.45 10.79
CA ASN A 64 3.72 -9.89 9.67
C ASN A 64 3.48 -10.69 8.39
N ASN A 65 3.42 -12.02 8.48
CA ASN A 65 3.08 -12.87 7.33
C ASN A 65 1.68 -12.55 6.78
N GLN A 66 0.67 -12.44 7.66
CA GLN A 66 -0.69 -12.08 7.24
C GLN A 66 -0.78 -10.67 6.62
N SER A 67 -0.03 -9.72 7.18
CA SER A 67 0.04 -8.35 6.66
C SER A 67 0.70 -8.33 5.27
N TYR A 68 1.78 -9.08 5.10
CA TYR A 68 2.45 -9.23 3.81
C TYR A 68 1.55 -9.93 2.77
N ASP A 69 0.82 -10.98 3.15
CA ASP A 69 -0.09 -11.69 2.26
C ASP A 69 -1.18 -10.75 1.71
N ARG A 70 -1.69 -9.83 2.53
CA ARG A 70 -2.66 -8.81 2.12
C ARG A 70 -2.07 -7.80 1.13
N LEU A 71 -0.85 -7.32 1.37
CA LEU A 71 -0.13 -6.45 0.42
C LEU A 71 0.13 -7.19 -0.91
N TRP A 72 0.50 -8.46 -0.83
CA TRP A 72 0.75 -9.30 -2.00
C TRP A 72 -0.54 -9.62 -2.79
N GLU A 73 -1.66 -9.84 -2.10
CA GLU A 73 -2.98 -10.02 -2.69
C GLU A 73 -3.39 -8.78 -3.50
N ALA A 74 -3.24 -7.57 -2.92
CA ALA A 74 -3.49 -6.32 -3.62
C ALA A 74 -2.68 -6.22 -4.92
N ARG A 75 -1.39 -6.59 -4.88
CA ARG A 75 -0.51 -6.58 -6.06
C ARG A 75 -0.93 -7.60 -7.12
N LYS A 76 -1.37 -8.79 -6.72
CA LYS A 76 -1.90 -9.81 -7.65
C LYS A 76 -3.14 -9.29 -8.37
N ILE A 77 -4.07 -8.67 -7.65
CA ILE A 77 -5.29 -8.12 -8.25
C ILE A 77 -4.97 -6.98 -9.22
N TRP A 78 -4.04 -6.09 -8.90
CA TRP A 78 -3.59 -5.06 -9.85
C TRP A 78 -2.89 -5.64 -11.09
N SER A 79 -2.19 -6.77 -10.94
CA SER A 79 -1.60 -7.50 -12.07
C SER A 79 -2.69 -8.12 -12.96
N GLU A 80 -3.74 -8.67 -12.35
CA GLU A 80 -4.92 -9.17 -13.06
C GLU A 80 -5.66 -8.04 -13.79
N MET A 81 -5.87 -6.90 -13.14
CA MET A 81 -6.43 -5.67 -13.73
C MET A 81 -5.65 -5.25 -14.98
N THR A 82 -4.31 -5.30 -14.92
CA THR A 82 -3.43 -4.98 -16.06
C THR A 82 -3.66 -5.95 -17.23
N ASN A 83 -3.73 -7.25 -16.94
CA ASN A 83 -3.96 -8.27 -17.96
C ASN A 83 -5.35 -8.16 -18.60
N SER A 84 -6.40 -7.95 -17.79
CA SER A 84 -7.75 -7.71 -18.28
C SER A 84 -7.84 -6.43 -19.12
N SER A 85 -7.11 -5.38 -18.74
CA SER A 85 -7.01 -4.13 -19.52
C SER A 85 -6.42 -4.40 -20.91
N ARG A 86 -5.32 -5.16 -20.98
CA ARG A 86 -4.71 -5.56 -22.27
C ARG A 86 -5.66 -6.38 -23.14
N ARG A 87 -6.46 -7.27 -22.53
CA ARG A 87 -7.51 -8.03 -23.24
C ARG A 87 -8.57 -7.09 -23.81
N LEU A 88 -9.06 -6.13 -23.03
CA LEU A 88 -10.00 -5.11 -23.49
C LEU A 88 -9.43 -4.30 -24.66
N GLY A 89 -8.19 -3.81 -24.54
CA GLY A 89 -7.53 -3.07 -25.62
C GLY A 89 -7.43 -3.89 -26.91
N THR A 90 -7.10 -5.18 -26.79
CA THR A 90 -7.03 -6.09 -27.94
C THR A 90 -8.41 -6.30 -28.58
N LEU A 91 -9.46 -6.46 -27.78
CA LEU A 91 -10.84 -6.55 -28.27
C LEU A 91 -11.26 -5.26 -28.97
N ALA A 92 -11.00 -4.09 -28.37
CA ALA A 92 -11.27 -2.80 -28.97
C ALA A 92 -10.57 -2.67 -30.33
N ARG A 93 -9.26 -2.93 -30.40
CA ARG A 93 -8.48 -2.85 -31.65
C ARG A 93 -9.03 -3.77 -32.75
N ASN A 94 -9.42 -4.99 -32.39
CA ASN A 94 -9.86 -6.02 -33.35
C ASN A 94 -11.36 -5.97 -33.64
N THR A 95 -12.09 -5.05 -33.02
CA THR A 95 -13.49 -4.81 -33.34
C THR A 95 -13.57 -4.24 -34.75
N ARG A 96 -13.81 -5.13 -35.71
CA ARG A 96 -14.16 -4.79 -37.08
C ARG A 96 -15.67 -4.86 -37.17
N SER A 97 -16.29 -3.72 -37.37
CA SER A 97 -17.69 -3.64 -37.72
C SER A 97 -17.92 -4.21 -39.12
N GLY A 98 -19.04 -4.92 -39.29
CA GLY A 98 -19.61 -5.05 -40.62
C GLY A 98 -20.04 -3.65 -41.09
N GLU A 99 -19.61 -3.26 -42.29
CA GLU A 99 -20.11 -2.10 -43.05
C GLU A 99 -19.94 -0.68 -42.46
N LEU A 100 -19.12 -0.42 -41.43
CA LEU A 100 -18.79 0.98 -41.07
C LEU A 100 -17.66 1.56 -41.94
N ASP A 101 -17.74 2.88 -42.11
CA ASP A 101 -16.61 3.69 -42.58
C ASP A 101 -15.43 3.62 -41.60
N VAL A 102 -14.22 3.69 -42.14
CA VAL A 102 -12.97 3.53 -41.35
C VAL A 102 -12.87 4.54 -40.21
N SER A 103 -13.43 5.74 -40.37
CA SER A 103 -13.40 6.83 -39.38
C SER A 103 -14.18 6.50 -38.09
N ASP A 104 -15.39 5.97 -38.22
CA ASP A 104 -16.25 5.66 -37.06
C ASP A 104 -15.66 4.55 -36.20
N SER A 105 -14.98 3.58 -36.83
CA SER A 105 -14.26 2.53 -36.12
C SER A 105 -13.12 3.05 -35.23
N VAL A 106 -12.50 4.18 -35.58
CA VAL A 106 -11.41 4.79 -34.80
C VAL A 106 -11.99 5.47 -33.56
N GLU A 107 -13.07 6.23 -33.72
CA GLU A 107 -13.69 6.98 -32.62
C GLU A 107 -14.25 6.05 -31.55
N VAL A 108 -14.93 4.96 -31.93
CA VAL A 108 -15.43 3.96 -30.98
C VAL A 108 -14.30 3.31 -30.19
N ARG A 109 -13.20 2.93 -30.86
CA ARG A 109 -12.02 2.35 -30.20
C ARG A 109 -11.41 3.30 -29.20
N ARG A 110 -11.31 4.57 -29.59
CA ARG A 110 -10.79 5.65 -28.74
C ARG A 110 -11.67 5.86 -27.51
N GLN A 111 -12.99 5.92 -27.69
CA GLN A 111 -13.96 6.07 -26.60
C GLN A 111 -13.85 4.94 -25.57
N ILE A 112 -13.81 3.67 -26.01
CA ILE A 112 -13.67 2.50 -25.13
C ILE A 112 -12.37 2.57 -24.32
N VAL A 113 -11.26 2.89 -25.00
CA VAL A 113 -9.93 2.91 -24.38
C VAL A 113 -9.77 4.08 -23.43
N PHE A 114 -10.23 5.27 -23.81
CA PHE A 114 -10.12 6.47 -22.98
C PHE A 114 -10.97 6.32 -21.72
N ARG A 115 -12.22 5.86 -21.84
CA ARG A 115 -13.06 5.59 -20.66
C ARG A 115 -12.44 4.55 -19.72
N HIS A 116 -11.82 3.50 -20.27
CA HIS A 116 -11.11 2.51 -19.45
C HIS A 116 -9.90 3.10 -18.72
N ILE A 117 -9.13 3.99 -19.37
CA ILE A 117 -8.02 4.69 -18.72
C ILE A 117 -8.56 5.59 -17.57
N ALA A 118 -9.62 6.35 -17.82
CA ALA A 118 -10.27 7.16 -16.79
C ALA A 118 -10.75 6.31 -15.61
N TYR A 119 -11.34 5.14 -15.89
CA TYR A 119 -11.75 4.17 -14.88
C TYR A 119 -10.60 3.75 -13.97
N ILE A 120 -9.45 3.38 -14.55
CA ILE A 120 -8.27 2.93 -13.80
C ILE A 120 -7.73 4.04 -12.88
N TYR A 121 -7.65 5.27 -13.38
CA TYR A 121 -7.23 6.42 -12.57
C TYR A 121 -8.25 6.79 -11.48
N GLN A 122 -9.55 6.70 -11.79
CA GLN A 122 -10.61 6.94 -10.81
C GLN A 122 -10.58 5.90 -9.69
N LEU A 123 -10.41 4.61 -10.03
CA LEU A 123 -10.27 3.54 -9.05
C LEU A 123 -9.05 3.75 -8.14
N ARG A 124 -7.90 4.15 -8.72
CA ARG A 124 -6.72 4.52 -7.93
C ARG A 124 -7.03 5.64 -6.94
N ASN A 125 -7.71 6.70 -7.38
CA ASN A 125 -8.04 7.84 -6.52
C ASN A 125 -8.97 7.42 -5.38
N GLN A 126 -9.99 6.61 -5.68
CA GLN A 126 -10.91 6.05 -4.67
C GLN A 126 -10.15 5.18 -3.64
N LEU A 127 -9.22 4.33 -4.06
CA LEU A 127 -8.43 3.50 -3.15
C LEU A 127 -7.45 4.32 -2.29
N LEU A 128 -7.03 5.50 -2.76
CA LEU A 128 -6.18 6.43 -2.02
C LEU A 128 -6.93 7.26 -0.97
N GLU A 129 -8.26 7.24 -0.98
CA GLU A 129 -9.05 7.95 0.03
C GLU A 129 -8.79 7.34 1.41
N PRO A 130 -8.40 8.16 2.40
CA PRO A 130 -7.97 7.65 3.69
C PRO A 130 -9.17 7.17 4.52
N THR A 131 -9.13 5.93 5.03
CA THR A 131 -10.17 5.41 5.92
C THR A 131 -9.84 5.75 7.39
N PRO A 132 -10.81 5.75 8.32
CA PRO A 132 -10.59 6.20 9.70
C PRO A 132 -9.50 5.44 10.48
N TRP A 133 -9.21 4.19 10.06
CA TRP A 133 -8.27 3.30 10.74
C TRP A 133 -6.87 3.26 10.12
N GLU A 134 -6.67 3.92 8.97
CA GLU A 134 -5.37 4.02 8.33
C GLU A 134 -4.45 4.99 9.07
N HIS A 135 -3.15 4.77 8.97
CA HIS A 135 -2.16 5.54 9.72
C HIS A 135 -2.25 7.04 9.43
N VAL A 136 -2.56 7.41 8.19
CA VAL A 136 -2.77 8.81 7.77
C VAL A 136 -3.98 9.49 8.41
N SER A 137 -4.97 8.74 8.88
CA SER A 137 -6.21 9.26 9.48
C SER A 137 -6.16 9.39 11.00
N LEU A 138 -5.22 8.72 11.65
CA LEU A 138 -5.12 8.69 13.11
C LEU A 138 -4.95 10.11 13.70
N LYS A 139 -5.84 10.46 14.65
CA LYS A 139 -5.79 11.70 15.43
C LYS A 139 -5.34 11.38 16.86
N GLY A 140 -4.40 12.14 17.41
CA GLY A 140 -4.18 12.22 18.87
C GLY A 140 -3.13 11.28 19.50
N ILE A 141 -2.73 10.17 18.90
CA ILE A 141 -1.70 9.28 19.49
C ILE A 141 -0.32 9.62 18.91
N PHE A 142 0.58 10.18 19.76
CA PHE A 142 1.99 10.52 19.47
C PHE A 142 2.26 11.36 18.20
N GLY A 143 1.24 12.00 17.61
CA GLY A 143 1.38 12.76 16.36
C GLY A 143 1.64 11.91 15.10
N LEU A 144 1.49 10.59 15.19
CA LEU A 144 1.80 9.64 14.10
C LEU A 144 1.04 9.94 12.80
N GLY A 145 -0.25 10.28 12.87
CA GLY A 145 -1.02 10.63 11.68
C GLY A 145 -0.55 11.91 10.98
N LYS A 146 -0.04 12.90 11.72
CA LYS A 146 0.57 14.11 11.12
C LYS A 146 1.86 13.74 10.38
N ILE A 147 2.68 12.86 10.97
CA ILE A 147 3.93 12.39 10.36
C ILE A 147 3.61 11.63 9.06
N ASN A 148 2.64 10.73 9.05
CA ASN A 148 2.30 9.95 7.87
C ASN A 148 1.65 10.79 6.76
N ARG A 149 0.82 11.80 7.10
CA ARG A 149 0.35 12.78 6.12
C ARG A 149 1.50 13.56 5.48
N LEU A 150 2.51 13.96 6.27
CA LEU A 150 3.70 14.61 5.75
C LEU A 150 4.53 13.67 4.85
N ARG A 151 4.68 12.39 5.24
CA ARG A 151 5.36 11.38 4.41
C ARG A 151 4.65 11.17 3.07
N ARG A 152 3.31 11.05 3.08
CA ARG A 152 2.47 10.97 1.88
C ARG A 152 2.64 12.21 1.00
N ALA A 153 2.58 13.41 1.57
CA ALA A 153 2.75 14.66 0.83
C ALA A 153 4.15 14.80 0.22
N ARG A 154 5.21 14.45 0.96
CA ARG A 154 6.59 14.43 0.42
C ARG A 154 6.73 13.48 -0.75
N LEU A 155 6.12 12.30 -0.64
CA LEU A 155 6.15 11.31 -1.73
C LEU A 155 5.41 11.82 -2.96
N ALA A 156 4.22 12.42 -2.78
CA ALA A 156 3.49 13.06 -3.87
C ALA A 156 4.32 14.18 -4.55
N ALA A 157 5.00 15.02 -3.77
CA ALA A 157 5.86 16.09 -4.30
C ALA A 157 7.02 15.56 -5.15
N ILE A 158 7.57 14.38 -4.82
CA ILE A 158 8.64 13.75 -5.63
C ILE A 158 8.15 13.41 -7.04
N PHE A 159 6.85 13.14 -7.23
CA PHE A 159 6.25 12.74 -8.51
C PHE A 159 5.19 13.74 -8.98
N GLU A 160 5.32 15.01 -8.60
CA GLU A 160 4.33 16.04 -8.89
C GLU A 160 4.08 16.20 -10.39
N ASN A 161 5.13 16.19 -11.20
CA ASN A 161 5.03 16.30 -12.65
C ASN A 161 4.22 15.16 -13.27
N GLU A 162 4.47 13.93 -12.84
CA GLU A 162 3.77 12.73 -13.33
C GLU A 162 2.29 12.73 -12.89
N LEU A 163 2.02 13.21 -11.66
CA LEU A 163 0.65 13.39 -11.16
C LEU A 163 -0.11 14.48 -11.92
N GLN A 164 0.54 15.60 -12.21
CA GLN A 164 -0.04 16.69 -13.01
C GLN A 164 -0.28 16.26 -14.46
N GLU A 165 0.66 15.51 -15.07
CA GLU A 165 0.48 14.96 -16.41
C GLU A 165 -0.71 13.99 -16.45
N ALA A 166 -0.83 13.10 -15.47
CA ALA A 166 -1.96 12.18 -15.38
C ALA A 166 -3.30 12.90 -15.17
N ALA A 167 -3.30 13.98 -14.37
CA ALA A 167 -4.49 14.79 -14.12
C ALA A 167 -4.89 15.68 -15.31
N GLY A 168 -3.92 16.13 -16.11
CA GLY A 168 -4.14 17.02 -17.26
C GLY A 168 -4.57 16.28 -18.54
N ARG A 169 -4.51 14.96 -18.57
CA ARG A 169 -5.01 14.16 -19.71
C ARG A 169 -6.49 13.89 -19.54
N GLU A 170 -7.30 14.53 -20.39
CA GLU A 170 -8.75 14.34 -20.41
C GLU A 170 -9.12 13.07 -21.17
N TYR A 171 -9.53 12.05 -20.41
CA TYR A 171 -9.96 10.75 -20.92
C TYR A 171 -11.48 10.56 -20.89
N ILE A 172 -12.21 11.52 -20.35
CA ILE A 172 -13.66 11.56 -20.30
C ILE A 172 -14.13 12.96 -20.70
N SER A 173 -15.34 13.05 -21.23
CA SER A 173 -15.95 14.35 -21.50
C SER A 173 -16.27 15.10 -20.21
N GLU A 174 -16.31 16.44 -20.26
CA GLU A 174 -16.73 17.27 -19.12
C GLU A 174 -18.11 16.87 -18.58
N VAL A 175 -19.04 16.50 -19.48
CA VAL A 175 -20.38 16.03 -19.15
C VAL A 175 -20.35 14.73 -18.34
N GLU A 176 -19.57 13.74 -18.79
CA GLU A 176 -19.39 12.50 -18.02
C GLU A 176 -18.72 12.79 -16.68
N SER A 177 -17.72 13.69 -16.63
CA SER A 177 -17.02 14.07 -15.39
C SER A 177 -17.97 14.67 -14.34
N ASP A 178 -18.88 15.55 -14.76
CA ASP A 178 -19.85 16.16 -13.86
C ASP A 178 -20.87 15.14 -13.33
N GLN A 179 -21.33 14.22 -14.18
CA GLN A 179 -22.22 13.13 -13.75
C GLN A 179 -21.57 12.24 -12.69
N LEU A 180 -20.27 11.95 -12.79
CA LEU A 180 -19.57 11.10 -11.82
C LEU A 180 -19.56 11.66 -10.40
N LYS A 181 -19.67 12.98 -10.23
CA LYS A 181 -19.67 13.64 -8.90
C LYS A 181 -20.90 13.26 -8.06
N GLU A 182 -21.97 12.80 -8.69
CA GLU A 182 -23.22 12.41 -8.01
C GLU A 182 -23.16 10.99 -7.45
N TYR A 183 -22.20 10.16 -7.88
CA TYR A 183 -22.11 8.75 -7.51
C TYR A 183 -21.12 8.54 -6.36
N GLN A 184 -21.52 7.72 -5.38
CA GLN A 184 -20.62 7.29 -4.30
C GLN A 184 -19.44 6.44 -4.80
N ASN A 185 -19.69 5.62 -5.84
CA ASN A 185 -18.67 4.79 -6.47
C ASN A 185 -18.55 5.17 -7.95
N ALA A 186 -17.82 6.26 -8.20
CA ALA A 186 -17.60 6.78 -9.55
C ALA A 186 -16.86 5.78 -10.47
N ALA A 187 -15.99 4.92 -9.91
CA ALA A 187 -15.29 3.90 -10.70
C ALA A 187 -16.26 2.83 -11.24
N VAL A 188 -17.21 2.34 -10.41
CA VAL A 188 -18.29 1.46 -10.88
C VAL A 188 -19.13 2.14 -11.97
N GLN A 189 -19.43 3.43 -11.79
CA GLN A 189 -20.24 4.14 -12.78
C GLN A 189 -19.54 4.24 -14.15
N LEU A 190 -18.22 4.39 -14.19
CA LEU A 190 -17.46 4.34 -15.44
C LEU A 190 -17.57 2.97 -16.13
N LEU A 191 -17.61 1.86 -15.38
CA LEU A 191 -17.85 0.53 -15.93
C LEU A 191 -19.29 0.34 -16.44
N ASN A 192 -20.28 0.95 -15.78
CA ASN A 192 -21.67 0.98 -16.26
C ASN A 192 -21.77 1.71 -17.61
N LEU A 193 -21.20 2.92 -17.70
CA LEU A 193 -21.15 3.70 -18.94
C LEU A 193 -20.40 2.96 -20.06
N GLN A 194 -19.36 2.20 -19.69
CA GLN A 194 -18.64 1.33 -20.62
C GLN A 194 -19.56 0.22 -21.15
N THR A 195 -20.34 -0.42 -20.29
CA THR A 195 -21.33 -1.44 -20.64
C THR A 195 -22.43 -0.89 -21.54
N GLU A 196 -22.96 0.30 -21.23
CA GLU A 196 -23.95 0.99 -22.07
C GLU A 196 -23.41 1.33 -23.46
N THR A 197 -22.14 1.74 -23.53
CA THR A 197 -21.48 1.99 -24.82
C THR A 197 -21.41 0.71 -25.64
N ILE A 198 -21.00 -0.41 -25.04
CA ILE A 198 -20.95 -1.72 -25.70
C ILE A 198 -22.35 -2.15 -26.17
N GLN A 199 -23.39 -1.92 -25.36
CA GLN A 199 -24.78 -2.20 -25.72
C GLN A 199 -25.24 -1.38 -26.93
N LYS A 200 -24.94 -0.07 -26.97
CA LYS A 200 -25.26 0.81 -28.11
C LYS A 200 -24.56 0.35 -29.39
N LEU A 201 -23.31 -0.11 -29.32
CA LEU A 201 -22.60 -0.66 -30.48
C LEU A 201 -23.29 -1.92 -31.02
N TYR A 202 -23.81 -2.77 -30.14
CA TYR A 202 -24.56 -3.95 -30.55
C TYR A 202 -25.90 -3.59 -31.20
N GLU A 203 -26.66 -2.66 -30.61
CA GLU A 203 -27.94 -2.18 -31.16
C GLU A 203 -27.79 -1.57 -32.55
N ARG A 204 -26.68 -0.86 -32.78
CA ARG A 204 -26.29 -0.30 -34.07
C ARG A 204 -25.70 -1.32 -35.04
N LYS A 205 -25.59 -2.59 -34.64
CA LYS A 205 -24.98 -3.70 -35.40
C LYS A 205 -23.51 -3.46 -35.76
N GLU A 206 -22.83 -2.59 -35.04
CA GLU A 206 -21.40 -2.31 -35.19
C GLU A 206 -20.55 -3.45 -34.63
N ILE A 207 -21.11 -4.22 -33.67
CA ILE A 207 -20.50 -5.43 -33.14
C ILE A 207 -21.48 -6.61 -33.18
N THR A 208 -20.92 -7.81 -33.30
CA THR A 208 -21.68 -9.06 -33.20
C THR A 208 -21.99 -9.40 -31.74
N MET A 209 -22.99 -10.26 -31.52
CA MET A 209 -23.31 -10.79 -30.19
C MET A 209 -22.09 -11.49 -29.54
N ILE A 210 -21.26 -12.18 -30.33
CA ILE A 210 -20.04 -12.83 -29.82
C ILE A 210 -19.06 -11.79 -29.28
N GLN A 211 -18.81 -10.71 -30.03
CA GLN A 211 -17.95 -9.61 -29.59
C GLN A 211 -18.53 -8.91 -28.35
N GLN A 212 -19.85 -8.67 -28.32
CA GLN A 212 -20.52 -8.09 -27.16
C GLN A 212 -20.32 -8.94 -25.91
N MET A 213 -20.50 -10.27 -25.99
CA MET A 213 -20.25 -11.19 -24.87
C MET A 213 -18.78 -11.16 -24.42
N GLN A 214 -17.82 -11.08 -25.34
CA GLN A 214 -16.40 -10.97 -25.03
C GLN A 214 -16.06 -9.66 -24.31
N PHE A 215 -16.62 -8.54 -24.77
CA PHE A 215 -16.51 -7.26 -24.09
C PHE A 215 -17.11 -7.31 -22.69
N GLN A 216 -18.32 -7.86 -22.54
CA GLN A 216 -18.96 -7.98 -21.25
C GLN A 216 -18.15 -8.84 -20.28
N THR A 217 -17.56 -9.94 -20.77
CA THR A 217 -16.67 -10.80 -19.97
C THR A 217 -15.45 -10.03 -19.48
N ALA A 218 -14.84 -9.19 -20.33
CA ALA A 218 -13.74 -8.33 -19.93
C ALA A 218 -14.18 -7.31 -18.87
N VAL A 219 -15.33 -6.65 -19.06
CA VAL A 219 -15.88 -5.67 -18.10
C VAL A 219 -16.20 -6.31 -16.75
N ASN A 220 -16.79 -7.51 -16.74
CA ASN A 220 -17.07 -8.27 -15.52
C ASN A 220 -15.80 -8.56 -14.72
N SER A 221 -14.69 -8.88 -15.40
CA SER A 221 -13.41 -9.08 -14.69
C SER A 221 -12.89 -7.81 -13.99
N PHE A 222 -13.25 -6.61 -14.46
CA PHE A 222 -12.91 -5.36 -13.79
C PHE A 222 -13.77 -5.15 -12.54
N TYR A 223 -15.07 -5.48 -12.60
CA TYR A 223 -15.92 -5.51 -11.40
C TYR A 223 -15.37 -6.43 -10.33
N ASP A 224 -14.94 -7.64 -10.71
CA ASP A 224 -14.35 -8.60 -9.78
C ASP A 224 -13.06 -8.07 -9.15
N CYS A 225 -12.15 -7.51 -9.96
CA CYS A 225 -10.91 -6.91 -9.47
C CYS A 225 -11.18 -5.73 -8.53
N GLN A 226 -12.10 -4.83 -8.90
CA GLN A 226 -12.46 -3.67 -8.09
C GLN A 226 -13.09 -4.10 -6.76
N GLY A 227 -14.06 -5.01 -6.76
CA GLY A 227 -14.68 -5.51 -5.54
C GLY A 227 -13.66 -6.15 -4.60
N ASN A 228 -12.68 -6.88 -5.15
CA ASN A 228 -11.58 -7.45 -4.37
C ASN A 228 -10.65 -6.37 -3.78
N LEU A 229 -10.31 -5.32 -4.53
CA LEU A 229 -9.51 -4.20 -4.03
C LEU A 229 -10.26 -3.40 -2.95
N GLU A 230 -11.56 -3.15 -3.14
CA GLU A 230 -12.42 -2.50 -2.16
C GLU A 230 -12.56 -3.33 -0.90
N ARG A 231 -12.70 -4.66 -1.01
CA ARG A 231 -12.68 -5.57 0.14
C ARG A 231 -11.38 -5.44 0.93
N ILE A 232 -10.22 -5.44 0.26
CA ILE A 232 -8.93 -5.23 0.91
C ILE A 232 -8.88 -3.84 1.58
N LYS A 233 -9.37 -2.80 0.93
CA LYS A 233 -9.37 -1.43 1.49
C LYS A 233 -10.27 -1.32 2.73
N GLN A 234 -11.48 -1.87 2.67
CA GLN A 234 -12.53 -1.72 3.68
C GLN A 234 -12.43 -2.73 4.82
N SER A 235 -11.75 -3.87 4.62
CA SER A 235 -11.63 -4.94 5.62
C SER A 235 -10.21 -4.96 6.21
N PRO A 236 -9.96 -4.26 7.32
CA PRO A 236 -8.68 -4.32 8.01
C PRO A 236 -8.43 -5.69 8.66
N LEU A 237 -7.17 -5.96 9.03
CA LEU A 237 -6.86 -7.14 9.83
C LEU A 237 -7.66 -7.10 11.15
N PRO A 238 -8.07 -8.25 11.69
CA PRO A 238 -8.83 -8.31 12.94
C PRO A 238 -8.16 -7.46 14.03
N ARG A 239 -8.84 -6.38 14.44
CA ARG A 239 -8.21 -5.35 15.31
C ARG A 239 -7.73 -5.89 16.63
N LYS A 240 -8.41 -6.89 17.21
CA LYS A 240 -7.94 -7.59 18.41
C LYS A 240 -6.56 -8.20 18.21
N TYR A 241 -6.33 -8.83 17.07
CA TYR A 241 -5.06 -9.49 16.75
C TYR A 241 -3.92 -8.47 16.63
N ALA A 242 -4.15 -7.36 15.91
CA ALA A 242 -3.18 -6.26 15.81
C ALA A 242 -2.90 -5.62 17.19
N THR A 243 -3.94 -5.31 17.97
CA THR A 243 -3.79 -4.71 19.30
C THR A 243 -3.02 -5.60 20.26
N PHE A 244 -3.31 -6.90 20.31
CA PHE A 244 -2.58 -7.82 21.20
C PHE A 244 -1.11 -7.97 20.79
N SER A 245 -0.78 -7.96 19.49
CA SER A 245 0.62 -7.93 19.02
C SER A 245 1.36 -6.73 19.60
N PHE A 246 0.78 -5.54 19.44
CA PHE A 246 1.34 -4.30 19.96
C PHE A 246 1.51 -4.35 21.49
N VAL A 247 0.47 -4.77 22.22
CA VAL A 247 0.50 -4.87 23.69
C VAL A 247 1.59 -5.85 24.15
N PHE A 248 1.73 -7.01 23.51
CA PHE A 248 2.75 -7.98 23.86
C PHE A 248 4.17 -7.46 23.62
N VAL A 249 4.39 -6.74 22.52
CA VAL A 249 5.66 -6.07 22.25
C VAL A 249 5.95 -5.00 23.30
N CYS A 250 4.95 -4.20 23.69
CA CYS A 250 5.11 -3.20 24.76
C CYS A 250 5.47 -3.85 26.10
N ILE A 251 4.77 -4.93 26.49
CA ILE A 251 5.06 -5.67 27.73
C ILE A 251 6.49 -6.23 27.68
N PHE A 252 6.89 -6.85 26.56
CA PHE A 252 8.23 -7.41 26.42
C PHE A 252 9.31 -6.32 26.54
N ILE A 253 9.17 -5.20 25.82
CA ILE A 253 10.14 -4.09 25.88
C ILE A 253 10.21 -3.48 27.28
N PHE A 254 9.07 -3.37 27.96
CA PHE A 254 9.04 -2.88 29.33
C PHE A 254 9.82 -3.79 30.28
N LEU A 255 9.66 -5.12 30.15
CA LEU A 255 10.32 -6.13 30.99
C LEU A 255 11.80 -6.36 30.63
N LEU A 256 12.18 -6.08 29.37
CA LEU A 256 13.50 -6.34 28.80
C LEU A 256 14.68 -5.88 29.68
N PRO A 257 14.76 -4.60 30.13
CA PRO A 257 15.88 -4.14 30.94
C PRO A 257 16.02 -4.89 32.27
N PHE A 258 14.90 -5.23 32.92
CA PHE A 258 14.90 -5.90 34.22
C PHE A 258 15.47 -7.33 34.14
N GLY A 259 15.29 -8.03 33.02
CA GLY A 259 15.89 -9.34 32.80
C GLY A 259 17.36 -9.25 32.38
N ILE A 260 17.72 -8.33 31.47
CA ILE A 260 19.09 -8.23 30.93
C ILE A 260 20.07 -7.68 31.97
N VAL A 261 19.71 -6.63 32.70
CA VAL A 261 20.63 -5.92 33.59
C VAL A 261 21.17 -6.84 34.69
N GLY A 262 20.34 -7.74 35.23
CA GLY A 262 20.76 -8.70 36.25
C GLY A 262 21.80 -9.72 35.75
N GLU A 263 21.65 -10.21 34.52
CA GLU A 263 22.60 -11.17 33.93
C GLU A 263 23.94 -10.49 33.58
N PHE A 264 23.89 -9.34 32.94
CA PHE A 264 25.09 -8.58 32.62
C PHE A 264 25.79 -8.05 33.87
N GLY A 265 25.05 -7.76 34.95
CA GLY A 265 25.62 -7.39 36.24
C GLY A 265 26.50 -8.47 36.88
N LYS A 266 26.26 -9.75 36.60
CA LYS A 266 27.14 -10.86 37.05
C LYS A 266 28.55 -10.78 36.47
N MET A 267 28.72 -10.09 35.35
CA MET A 267 30.02 -9.86 34.70
C MET A 267 30.77 -8.66 35.29
N GLY A 268 30.24 -8.01 36.34
CA GLY A 268 30.80 -6.85 37.01
C GLY A 268 30.22 -5.52 36.52
N ALA A 269 30.75 -4.41 37.04
CA ALA A 269 30.22 -3.06 36.79
C ALA A 269 30.21 -2.68 35.30
N ALA A 270 31.22 -3.08 34.53
CA ALA A 270 31.27 -2.86 33.09
C ALA A 270 30.15 -3.58 32.32
N GLY A 271 29.70 -4.74 32.82
CA GLY A 271 28.61 -5.50 32.23
C GLY A 271 27.28 -4.75 32.29
N VAL A 272 26.97 -4.10 33.41
CA VAL A 272 25.74 -3.29 33.58
C VAL A 272 25.63 -2.20 32.51
N TRP A 273 26.73 -1.53 32.18
CA TRP A 273 26.75 -0.52 31.12
C TRP A 273 26.60 -1.12 29.71
N LEU A 274 27.12 -2.33 29.48
CA LEU A 274 26.96 -3.08 28.23
C LEU A 274 25.51 -3.54 28.00
N ALA A 275 24.73 -3.75 29.07
CA ALA A 275 23.32 -4.09 28.97
C ALA A 275 22.51 -3.02 28.20
N ILE A 276 22.91 -1.75 28.28
CA ILE A 276 22.20 -0.63 27.67
C ILE A 276 22.16 -0.74 26.13
N PRO A 277 23.30 -0.74 25.40
CA PRO A 277 23.26 -0.84 23.94
C PRO A 277 22.68 -2.18 23.47
N VAL A 278 22.96 -3.28 24.17
CA VAL A 278 22.44 -4.61 23.81
C VAL A 278 20.92 -4.66 23.93
N GLY A 279 20.37 -4.24 25.08
CA GLY A 279 18.93 -4.22 25.29
C GLY A 279 18.21 -3.23 24.38
N ALA A 280 18.83 -2.07 24.09
CA ALA A 280 18.26 -1.11 23.14
C ALA A 280 18.16 -1.69 21.72
N ILE A 281 19.18 -2.42 21.26
CA ILE A 281 19.15 -3.12 19.97
C ILE A 281 18.08 -4.21 19.94
N ILE A 282 18.00 -5.05 20.99
CA ILE A 282 16.99 -6.11 21.07
C ILE A 282 15.58 -5.50 21.05
N GLY A 283 15.32 -4.48 21.87
CA GLY A 283 14.04 -3.78 21.87
C GLY A 283 13.72 -3.16 20.52
N TRP A 284 14.71 -2.56 19.86
CA TRP A 284 14.55 -1.95 18.54
C TRP A 284 14.19 -2.97 17.47
N ILE A 285 14.76 -4.19 17.52
CA ILE A 285 14.39 -5.29 16.61
C ILE A 285 12.90 -5.63 16.74
N PHE A 286 12.37 -5.76 17.97
CA PHE A 286 10.95 -6.05 18.19
C PHE A 286 10.03 -4.91 17.73
N VAL A 287 10.41 -3.65 17.99
CA VAL A 287 9.66 -2.50 17.48
C VAL A 287 9.69 -2.47 15.95
N ALA A 288 10.85 -2.70 15.34
CA ALA A 288 10.98 -2.72 13.89
C ALA A 288 10.15 -3.83 13.25
N MET A 289 10.11 -5.02 13.86
CA MET A 289 9.24 -6.11 13.41
C MET A 289 7.75 -5.72 13.50
N GLU A 290 7.30 -5.17 14.63
CA GLU A 290 5.92 -4.76 14.84
C GLU A 290 5.47 -3.70 13.82
N MET A 291 6.30 -2.67 13.62
CA MET A 291 6.08 -1.58 12.66
C MET A 291 6.08 -2.07 11.20
N THR A 292 6.96 -3.00 10.85
CA THR A 292 7.02 -3.53 9.47
C THR A 292 5.73 -4.25 9.10
N GLY A 293 5.16 -5.05 10.01
CA GLY A 293 3.86 -5.67 9.80
C GLY A 293 2.72 -4.66 9.73
N ASP A 294 2.67 -3.73 10.69
CA ASP A 294 1.62 -2.71 10.79
C ASP A 294 1.52 -1.85 9.51
N TYR A 295 2.66 -1.37 9.00
CA TYR A 295 2.67 -0.60 7.75
C TYR A 295 2.38 -1.45 6.52
N SER A 296 2.78 -2.73 6.51
CA SER A 296 2.49 -3.64 5.39
C SER A 296 1.01 -4.04 5.33
N GLU A 297 0.24 -3.84 6.40
CA GLU A 297 -1.19 -4.17 6.46
C GLU A 297 -2.02 -3.37 5.44
N ASN A 298 -1.66 -2.12 5.16
CA ASN A 298 -2.47 -1.21 4.34
C ASN A 298 -1.75 -0.88 3.01
N PRO A 299 -2.20 -1.44 1.87
CA PRO A 299 -1.49 -1.33 0.60
C PRO A 299 -1.79 -0.04 -0.19
N PHE A 300 -2.67 0.84 0.29
CA PHE A 300 -3.27 1.95 -0.48
C PHE A 300 -3.27 3.31 0.26
N GLU A 301 -2.37 3.54 1.22
CA GLU A 301 -2.29 4.81 1.97
C GLU A 301 -1.56 5.93 1.21
N GLY A 302 -0.80 5.60 0.17
CA GLY A 302 0.10 6.49 -0.55
C GLY A 302 1.46 6.65 0.14
N LEU A 303 1.94 5.61 0.82
CA LEU A 303 3.25 5.55 1.48
C LEU A 303 4.28 4.76 0.66
N HIS A 304 5.53 4.74 1.14
CA HIS A 304 6.66 4.20 0.38
C HIS A 304 6.60 2.68 0.25
N ASN A 305 5.99 2.01 1.22
CA ASN A 305 5.76 0.56 1.31
C ASN A 305 4.56 0.07 0.50
N ASP A 306 3.73 0.98 0.00
CA ASP A 306 2.45 0.65 -0.63
C ASP A 306 2.61 0.15 -2.06
N THR A 307 1.52 -0.38 -2.61
CA THR A 307 1.42 -0.78 -4.02
C THR A 307 1.63 0.44 -4.92
N PRO A 308 2.49 0.39 -5.95
CA PRO A 308 2.80 1.53 -6.79
C PRO A 308 1.71 1.74 -7.85
N MET A 309 0.52 2.15 -7.38
CA MET A 309 -0.67 2.25 -8.21
C MET A 309 -0.49 3.23 -9.36
N LEU A 310 0.22 4.35 -9.19
CA LEU A 310 0.39 5.31 -10.28
C LEU A 310 1.22 4.70 -11.43
N SER A 311 2.29 3.99 -11.11
CA SER A 311 3.12 3.27 -12.08
C SER A 311 2.32 2.20 -12.83
N ILE A 312 1.46 1.46 -12.12
CA ILE A 312 0.61 0.44 -12.73
C ILE A 312 -0.44 1.09 -13.65
N CYS A 313 -1.08 2.17 -13.20
CA CYS A 313 -2.04 2.93 -14.01
C CYS A 313 -1.37 3.47 -15.28
N ARG A 314 -0.17 4.06 -15.16
CA ARG A 314 0.61 4.56 -16.29
C ARG A 314 1.02 3.44 -17.26
N GLU A 315 1.36 2.25 -16.75
CA GLU A 315 1.66 1.09 -17.59
C GLU A 315 0.43 0.65 -18.39
N ILE A 316 -0.76 0.61 -17.75
CA ILE A 316 -2.02 0.30 -18.42
C ILE A 316 -2.32 1.36 -19.48
N GLU A 317 -2.24 2.65 -19.13
CA GLU A 317 -2.44 3.79 -20.03
C GLU A 317 -1.56 3.68 -21.28
N ILE A 318 -0.25 3.46 -21.11
CA ILE A 318 0.70 3.31 -22.23
C ILE A 318 0.30 2.13 -23.13
N ASN A 319 0.03 0.96 -22.55
CA ASN A 319 -0.34 -0.24 -23.32
C ASN A 319 -1.64 0.00 -24.11
N MET A 320 -2.62 0.67 -23.49
CA MET A 320 -3.92 0.94 -24.11
C MET A 320 -3.80 1.95 -25.26
N LEU A 321 -3.09 3.06 -25.07
CA LEU A 321 -2.85 4.07 -26.11
C LEU A 321 -2.06 3.49 -27.30
N GLN A 322 -1.02 2.70 -27.03
CA GLN A 322 -0.25 2.02 -28.07
C GLN A 322 -1.11 1.04 -28.87
N THR A 323 -2.06 0.36 -28.21
CA THR A 323 -2.93 -0.63 -28.85
C THR A 323 -3.85 0.00 -29.88
N ILE A 324 -4.32 1.23 -29.65
CA ILE A 324 -5.15 1.99 -30.61
C ILE A 324 -4.33 2.86 -31.58
N GLY A 325 -3.01 2.95 -31.41
CA GLY A 325 -2.13 3.70 -32.31
C GLY A 325 -2.09 5.21 -32.04
N GLU A 326 -2.43 5.64 -30.82
CA GLU A 326 -2.30 7.04 -30.41
C GLU A 326 -0.83 7.50 -30.43
N LYS A 327 -0.59 8.76 -30.81
CA LYS A 327 0.76 9.33 -30.90
C LYS A 327 1.22 9.94 -29.59
N ASP A 328 0.29 10.52 -28.84
CA ASP A 328 0.58 11.14 -27.54
C ASP A 328 0.56 10.09 -26.43
N ILE A 329 1.67 9.36 -26.32
CA ILE A 329 1.86 8.31 -25.31
C ILE A 329 2.74 8.87 -24.19
N PRO A 330 2.29 8.82 -22.92
CA PRO A 330 3.06 9.29 -21.80
C PRO A 330 4.26 8.39 -21.51
N ARG A 331 5.24 8.90 -20.78
CA ARG A 331 6.43 8.10 -20.42
C ARG A 331 6.13 7.17 -19.24
N PRO A 332 6.78 5.98 -19.18
CA PRO A 332 6.71 5.11 -18.01
C PRO A 332 7.23 5.82 -16.76
N ILE A 333 6.61 5.54 -15.61
CA ILE A 333 7.09 6.08 -14.33
C ILE A 333 8.34 5.33 -13.93
N GLN A 334 9.42 6.08 -13.71
CA GLN A 334 10.68 5.52 -13.25
C GLN A 334 10.79 5.69 -11.73
N ALA A 335 11.52 4.78 -11.09
CA ALA A 335 11.84 4.93 -9.68
C ALA A 335 12.69 6.19 -9.46
N ARG A 336 12.33 7.00 -8.46
CA ARG A 336 13.12 8.15 -8.02
C ARG A 336 13.74 7.80 -6.67
N GLY A 337 15.07 7.70 -6.63
CA GLY A 337 15.79 7.22 -5.46
C GLY A 337 15.46 5.76 -5.16
N ASP A 338 14.91 5.50 -3.97
CA ASP A 338 14.60 4.14 -3.51
C ASP A 338 13.14 3.73 -3.78
N THR A 339 12.32 4.62 -4.36
CA THR A 339 10.84 4.45 -4.43
C THR A 339 10.22 4.66 -5.80
N ILE A 340 9.09 3.99 -6.00
CA ILE A 340 8.14 4.16 -7.10
C ILE A 340 6.71 4.20 -6.54
N ILE A 341 5.80 4.95 -7.17
CA ILE A 341 4.42 5.19 -6.67
C ILE A 341 3.34 4.71 -7.60
#